data_AF-A0A9D8YVZ3-F1
#
_entry.id   AF-A0A9D8YVZ3-F1
#
_cell.length_a   1.000
_cell.length_b   1.000
_cell.length_c   1.000
_cell.angle_alpha   90.00
_cell.angle_beta   90.00
_cell.angle_gamma   90.00
#
_symmetry.space_group_name_H-M   'P 1'
#
loop_
_entity.id
_entity.type
_entity.pdbx_description
1 polymer ?
#
loop_
_entity_poly.entity_id
_entity_poly.type
_entity_poly.pdbx_seq_one_letter_code
_entity_poly.pdbx_strand_id
1 'polypeptide(L)'
;MQIPAADVNEYFQNLPPDRQDAMMRLRAVIVENLPEGFQEQLQYKMPGWVVPHSLYPDGYHCNPDEPLPFASIASQKNFVALYHMGIYADPELLEWFRGEYAKRVPTKLDMGKSCIRFKKLDQIPYDLIGELMARITPRDWVARYEANVKR
;
A
#
# COMPACT_ATOMS: atom_id res chain seq x y z
N MET A 1 -6.90 10.31 10.96
CA MET A 1 -6.93 11.78 10.77
C MET A 1 -7.06 12.03 9.29
N GLN A 2 -7.73 13.09 8.85
CA GLN A 2 -7.82 13.40 7.43
C GLN A 2 -6.83 14.51 7.11
N ILE A 3 -5.98 14.28 6.11
CA ILE A 3 -5.11 15.32 5.52
C ILE A 3 -5.87 15.87 4.31
N PRO A 4 -6.29 17.14 4.31
CA PRO A 4 -6.91 17.75 3.13
C PRO A 4 -5.86 17.90 2.02
N ALA A 5 -6.17 17.44 0.82
CA ALA A 5 -5.30 17.53 -0.35
C ALA A 5 -6.12 17.30 -1.63
N ALA A 6 -5.79 18.02 -2.69
CA ALA A 6 -6.33 17.83 -4.04
C ALA A 6 -5.53 16.78 -4.83
N ASP A 7 -4.25 16.59 -4.51
CA ASP A 7 -3.38 15.59 -5.12
C ASP A 7 -2.38 14.98 -4.13
N VAL A 8 -1.58 14.03 -4.62
CA VAL A 8 -0.60 13.31 -3.80
C VAL A 8 0.48 14.25 -3.27
N ASN A 9 0.95 15.21 -4.07
CA ASN A 9 2.02 16.11 -3.65
C ASN A 9 1.54 17.05 -2.53
N GLU A 10 0.34 17.61 -2.68
CA GLU A 10 -0.30 18.41 -1.64
C GLU A 10 -0.53 17.60 -0.35
N TYR A 11 -0.88 16.31 -0.47
CA TYR A 11 -1.00 15.42 0.69
C TYR A 11 0.29 15.37 1.51
N PHE A 12 1.45 15.19 0.86
CA PHE A 12 2.74 15.16 1.57
C PHE A 12 3.15 16.52 2.11
N GLN A 13 2.83 17.62 1.42
CA GLN A 13 3.08 18.98 1.92
C GLN A 13 2.27 19.29 3.18
N ASN A 14 1.02 18.81 3.24
CA ASN A 14 0.10 19.04 4.36
C ASN A 14 0.28 18.04 5.53
N LEU A 15 1.25 17.12 5.45
CA LEU A 15 1.57 16.23 6.55
C LEU A 15 2.14 17.01 7.76
N PRO A 16 1.82 16.59 9.00
CA PRO A 16 2.52 17.07 10.17
C PRO A 16 4.04 16.88 10.03
N PRO A 17 4.87 17.85 10.47
CA PRO A 17 6.32 17.78 10.31
C PRO A 17 6.96 16.50 10.86
N ASP A 18 6.44 15.96 11.98
CA ASP A 18 6.90 14.72 12.60
C ASP A 18 6.61 13.45 11.77
N ARG A 19 5.78 13.56 10.72
CA ARG A 19 5.37 12.45 9.85
C ARG A 19 5.95 12.52 8.45
N GLN A 20 6.44 13.69 8.02
CA GLN A 20 6.88 13.91 6.65
C GLN A 20 8.00 12.95 6.24
N ASP A 21 9.07 12.85 7.03
CA ASP A 21 10.23 12.01 6.70
C ASP A 21 9.84 10.54 6.46
N ALA A 22 9.16 9.92 7.43
CA ALA A 22 8.75 8.53 7.34
C ALA A 22 7.77 8.26 6.18
N MET A 23 6.82 9.17 5.95
CA MET A 23 5.84 9.04 4.86
C MET A 23 6.50 9.23 3.48
N MET A 24 7.38 10.22 3.33
CA MET A 24 8.12 10.45 2.09
C MET A 24 9.05 9.28 1.77
N ARG A 25 9.74 8.74 2.78
CA ARG A 25 10.60 7.57 2.62
C ARG A 25 9.79 6.32 2.24
N LEU A 26 8.61 6.11 2.83
CA LEU A 26 7.69 5.05 2.41
C LEU A 26 7.28 5.22 0.95
N ARG A 27 6.87 6.43 0.52
CA ARG A 27 6.51 6.71 -0.87
C ARG A 27 7.65 6.36 -1.82
N ALA A 28 8.87 6.81 -1.50
CA ALA A 28 10.06 6.54 -2.31
C ALA A 28 10.32 5.05 -2.45
N VAL A 29 10.39 4.32 -1.33
CA VAL A 29 10.59 2.86 -1.31
C VAL A 29 9.53 2.13 -2.13
N ILE A 30 8.26 2.55 -2.00
CA ILE A 30 7.17 1.94 -2.74
C ILE A 30 7.37 2.16 -4.24
N VAL A 31 7.56 3.40 -4.68
CA VAL A 31 7.71 3.75 -6.11
C VAL A 31 8.96 3.09 -6.72
N GLU A 32 10.07 3.03 -5.99
CA GLU A 32 11.33 2.42 -6.46
C GLU A 32 11.22 0.90 -6.68
N ASN A 33 10.34 0.22 -5.93
CA ASN A 33 10.23 -1.24 -5.97
C ASN A 33 8.93 -1.73 -6.63
N LEU A 34 8.03 -0.81 -7.01
CA LEU A 34 6.77 -1.16 -7.63
C LEU A 34 7.01 -1.64 -9.07
N PRO A 35 6.47 -2.81 -9.47
CA PRO A 35 6.54 -3.24 -10.86
C PRO A 35 5.87 -2.22 -11.80
N GLU A 36 6.38 -2.13 -13.02
CA GLU A 36 5.85 -1.20 -14.02
C GLU A 36 4.36 -1.47 -14.30
N GLY A 37 3.59 -0.38 -14.48
CA GLY A 37 2.18 -0.40 -14.85
C GLY A 37 1.22 -0.01 -13.73
N PHE A 38 1.65 -0.02 -12.47
CA PHE A 38 0.89 0.63 -11.42
C PHE A 38 0.98 2.16 -11.53
N GLN A 39 -0.09 2.85 -11.15
CA GLN A 39 -0.16 4.31 -11.18
C GLN A 39 -0.39 4.87 -9.78
N GLU A 40 0.39 5.90 -9.40
CA GLU A 40 0.19 6.65 -8.17
C GLU A 40 -0.92 7.69 -8.35
N GLN A 41 -1.85 7.75 -7.40
CA GLN A 41 -2.91 8.76 -7.34
C GLN A 41 -3.46 8.89 -5.91
N LEU A 42 -4.30 9.90 -5.67
CA LEU A 42 -5.11 9.90 -4.46
C LEU A 42 -6.24 8.87 -4.60
N GLN A 43 -6.25 7.89 -3.71
CA GLN A 43 -7.33 6.92 -3.58
C GLN A 43 -7.90 7.02 -2.16
N TYR A 44 -9.21 7.27 -2.04
CA TYR A 44 -9.89 7.48 -0.76
C TYR A 44 -9.20 8.53 0.15
N LYS A 45 -8.74 9.65 -0.45
CA LYS A 45 -8.05 10.77 0.22
C LYS A 45 -6.67 10.40 0.80
N MET A 46 -6.04 9.35 0.29
CA MET A 46 -4.72 8.89 0.70
C MET A 46 -3.88 8.58 -0.54
N PRO A 47 -2.55 8.72 -0.50
CA PRO A 47 -1.68 8.24 -1.56
C PRO A 47 -1.88 6.74 -1.78
N GLY A 48 -2.20 6.36 -3.01
CA GLY A 48 -2.47 4.99 -3.40
C GLY A 48 -1.85 4.64 -4.75
N TRP A 49 -1.60 3.35 -4.93
CA TRP A 49 -1.12 2.75 -6.17
C TRP A 49 -2.17 1.78 -6.67
N VAL A 50 -2.54 1.93 -7.93
CA VAL A 50 -3.66 1.23 -8.56
C VAL A 50 -3.24 0.62 -9.89
N VAL A 51 -4.01 -0.36 -10.37
CA VAL A 51 -3.94 -0.77 -11.78
C VAL A 51 -4.90 0.13 -12.57
N PRO A 52 -4.38 0.94 -13.51
CA PRO A 52 -5.21 1.90 -14.25
C PRO A 52 -6.15 1.19 -15.25
N HIS A 53 -7.22 1.88 -15.64
CA HIS A 53 -8.20 1.34 -16.63
C HIS A 53 -7.58 1.01 -17.98
N SER A 54 -6.47 1.64 -18.36
CA SER A 54 -5.71 1.29 -19.56
C SER A 54 -5.15 -0.13 -19.54
N LEU A 55 -4.88 -0.67 -18.35
CA LEU A 55 -4.43 -2.06 -18.15
C LEU A 55 -5.57 -3.00 -17.73
N TYR A 56 -6.58 -2.48 -17.03
CA TYR A 56 -7.73 -3.25 -16.57
C TYR A 56 -9.04 -2.45 -16.68
N PRO A 57 -9.73 -2.50 -17.84
CA PRO A 57 -10.91 -1.67 -18.10
C PRO A 57 -12.07 -1.87 -17.13
N ASP A 58 -12.29 -3.10 -16.66
CA ASP A 58 -13.40 -3.47 -15.75
C ASP A 58 -13.35 -2.74 -14.40
N GLY A 59 -12.18 -2.23 -13.99
CA GLY A 59 -12.05 -1.44 -12.76
C GLY A 59 -12.40 -2.19 -11.47
N TYR A 60 -12.68 -1.42 -10.42
CA TYR A 60 -13.07 -1.97 -9.13
C TYR A 60 -14.51 -2.47 -9.13
N HIS A 61 -14.79 -3.61 -8.51
CA HIS A 61 -16.06 -4.33 -8.67
C HIS A 61 -17.23 -3.65 -7.95
N CYS A 62 -16.96 -2.93 -6.87
CA CYS A 62 -17.99 -2.13 -6.21
C CYS A 62 -18.29 -0.84 -6.98
N ASN A 63 -17.31 -0.31 -7.71
CA ASN A 63 -17.42 0.92 -8.47
C ASN A 63 -16.49 0.85 -9.71
N PRO A 64 -17.00 0.42 -10.88
CA PRO A 64 -16.20 0.23 -12.09
C PRO A 64 -15.56 1.50 -12.64
N ASP A 65 -15.99 2.69 -12.20
CA ASP A 65 -15.34 3.96 -12.56
C ASP A 65 -14.03 4.18 -11.77
N GLU A 66 -13.82 3.42 -10.69
CA GLU A 66 -12.57 3.44 -9.93
C GLU A 66 -11.59 2.41 -10.50
N PRO A 67 -10.30 2.77 -10.64
CA PRO A 67 -9.27 1.81 -11.03
C PRO A 67 -9.04 0.80 -9.90
N LEU A 68 -8.48 -0.35 -10.25
CA LEU A 68 -8.34 -1.46 -9.31
C LEU A 68 -7.33 -1.12 -8.19
N PRO A 69 -7.76 -1.00 -6.91
CA PRO A 69 -6.86 -0.71 -5.78
C PRO A 69 -5.82 -1.81 -5.58
N PHE A 70 -4.58 -1.42 -5.29
CA PHE A 70 -3.51 -2.36 -4.94
C PHE A 70 -2.85 -2.04 -3.60
N ALA A 71 -2.35 -0.82 -3.41
CA ALA A 71 -1.69 -0.42 -2.17
C ALA A 71 -1.99 1.05 -1.82
N SER A 72 -1.85 1.43 -0.55
CA SER A 72 -1.95 2.83 -0.12
C SER A 72 -1.17 3.06 1.16
N ILE A 73 -0.73 4.29 1.40
CA ILE A 73 -0.17 4.71 2.69
C ILE A 73 -0.97 5.84 3.30
N ALA A 74 -1.04 5.86 4.63
CA ALA A 74 -1.82 6.87 5.34
C ALA A 74 -1.17 7.29 6.66
N SER A 75 -1.14 8.60 6.90
CA SER A 75 -0.86 9.15 8.21
C SER A 75 -2.14 9.12 9.06
N GLN A 76 -2.18 8.24 10.06
CA GLN A 76 -3.27 8.15 11.04
C GLN A 76 -2.86 8.78 12.37
N LYS A 77 -3.86 9.07 13.21
CA LYS A 77 -3.64 9.82 14.48
C LYS A 77 -2.54 9.21 15.36
N ASN A 78 -2.43 7.88 15.38
CA ASN A 78 -1.53 7.15 16.29
C ASN A 78 -0.46 6.31 15.57
N PHE A 79 -0.53 6.19 14.24
CA PHE A 79 0.36 5.31 13.47
C PHE A 79 0.39 5.73 12.01
N VAL A 80 1.42 5.32 11.28
CA VAL A 80 1.40 5.29 9.83
C VAL A 80 0.90 3.92 9.38
N ALA A 81 0.04 3.87 8.37
CA ALA A 81 -0.50 2.62 7.85
C ALA A 81 0.00 2.38 6.43
N LEU A 82 0.33 1.13 6.14
CA LEU A 82 0.46 0.58 4.79
C LEU A 82 -0.71 -0.37 4.55
N TYR A 83 -1.54 -0.07 3.57
CA TYR A 83 -2.57 -0.95 3.05
C TYR A 83 -2.01 -1.69 1.84
N HIS A 84 -2.09 -3.02 1.84
CA HIS A 84 -1.61 -3.85 0.75
C HIS A 84 -2.63 -4.94 0.43
N MET A 85 -3.29 -4.85 -0.72
CA MET A 85 -4.37 -5.77 -1.11
C MET A 85 -3.83 -7.15 -1.48
N GLY A 86 -2.61 -7.22 -2.04
CA GLY A 86 -1.92 -8.48 -2.30
C GLY A 86 -1.76 -9.36 -1.06
N ILE A 87 -1.26 -8.83 0.06
CA ILE A 87 -1.18 -9.55 1.34
C ILE A 87 -2.54 -10.06 1.80
N TYR A 88 -3.60 -9.28 1.57
CA TYR A 88 -4.95 -9.69 1.97
C TYR A 88 -5.48 -10.85 1.12
N ALA A 89 -5.19 -10.85 -0.18
CA ALA A 89 -5.68 -11.83 -1.13
C ALA A 89 -4.82 -13.11 -1.23
N ASP A 90 -3.59 -13.08 -0.71
CA ASP A 90 -2.62 -14.18 -0.83
C ASP A 90 -2.09 -14.62 0.56
N PRO A 91 -2.60 -15.76 1.07
CA PRO A 91 -2.14 -16.33 2.34
C PRO A 91 -0.66 -16.68 2.37
N GLU A 92 -0.06 -17.12 1.25
CA GLU A 92 1.35 -17.48 1.20
C GLU A 92 2.23 -16.23 1.31
N LEU A 93 1.83 -15.14 0.64
CA LEU A 93 2.50 -13.85 0.77
C LEU A 93 2.40 -13.31 2.21
N LEU A 94 1.24 -13.44 2.84
CA LEU A 94 1.05 -13.02 4.24
C LEU A 94 1.97 -13.81 5.19
N GLU A 95 2.05 -15.14 5.03
CA GLU A 95 2.90 -15.98 5.87
C GLU A 95 4.39 -15.69 5.65
N TRP A 96 4.83 -15.48 4.40
CA TRP A 96 6.18 -15.01 4.11
C TRP A 96 6.48 -13.68 4.82
N PHE A 97 5.58 -12.69 4.68
CA PHE A 97 5.79 -11.36 5.27
C PHE A 97 5.88 -11.43 6.80
N ARG A 98 5.03 -12.24 7.44
CA ARG A 98 5.07 -12.48 8.90
C ARG A 98 6.41 -13.06 9.33
N GLY A 99 6.89 -14.06 8.60
CA GLY A 99 8.19 -14.70 8.86
C GLY A 99 9.35 -13.73 8.74
N GLU A 100 9.40 -12.94 7.66
CA GLU A 100 10.47 -11.95 7.47
C GLU A 100 10.39 -10.79 8.46
N TYR A 101 9.17 -10.32 8.78
CA TYR A 101 8.99 -9.26 9.76
C TYR A 101 9.52 -9.68 11.13
N ALA A 102 9.22 -10.90 11.58
CA ALA A 102 9.69 -11.41 12.88
C ALA A 102 11.21 -11.56 12.97
N LYS A 103 11.90 -11.75 11.84
CA LYS A 103 13.37 -11.84 11.78
C LYS A 103 14.04 -10.47 11.82
N ARG A 104 13.43 -9.46 11.21
CA ARG A 104 14.06 -8.15 10.95
C ARG A 104 13.62 -7.08 11.93
N VAL A 105 12.42 -7.19 12.49
CA VAL A 105 11.82 -6.16 13.33
C VAL A 105 11.70 -6.65 14.77
N PRO A 106 12.20 -5.88 15.75
CA PRO A 106 12.19 -6.29 17.16
C PRO A 106 10.80 -6.27 17.79
N THR A 107 9.84 -5.57 17.17
CA THR A 107 8.46 -5.48 17.65
C THR A 107 7.57 -6.51 16.97
N LYS A 108 6.47 -6.86 17.63
CA LYS A 108 5.44 -7.70 17.03
C LYS A 108 4.74 -6.94 15.90
N LEU A 109 4.51 -7.62 14.78
CA LEU A 109 3.70 -7.12 13.68
C LEU A 109 2.29 -6.73 14.16
N ASP A 110 1.94 -5.46 14.04
CA ASP A 110 0.59 -4.92 14.26
C ASP A 110 -0.09 -4.76 12.90
N MET A 111 -1.10 -5.58 12.62
CA MET A 111 -1.83 -5.50 11.36
C MET A 111 -3.30 -5.92 11.47
N GLY A 112 -4.14 -5.38 10.59
CA GLY A 112 -5.43 -5.94 10.21
C GLY A 112 -5.30 -6.87 8.99
N LYS A 113 -6.42 -7.13 8.30
CA LYS A 113 -6.45 -7.99 7.10
C LYS A 113 -5.50 -7.54 5.99
N SER A 114 -5.50 -6.23 5.69
CA SER A 114 -4.66 -5.62 4.65
C SER A 114 -3.79 -4.48 5.17
N CYS A 115 -3.95 -4.10 6.44
CA CYS A 115 -3.42 -2.85 7.00
C CYS A 115 -2.31 -3.14 7.99
N ILE A 116 -1.07 -2.87 7.62
CA ILE A 116 0.11 -2.93 8.49
C ILE A 116 0.25 -1.56 9.19
N ARG A 117 0.47 -1.55 10.51
CA ARG A 117 0.45 -0.34 11.33
C ARG A 117 1.80 -0.09 11.99
N PHE A 118 2.42 1.03 11.66
CA PHE A 118 3.68 1.49 12.23
C PHE A 118 3.43 2.58 13.29
N LYS A 119 3.50 2.17 14.56
CA LYS A 119 3.39 3.12 15.70
C LYS A 119 4.69 3.88 15.96
N LYS A 120 5.82 3.23 15.70
CA LYS A 120 7.18 3.75 15.86
C LYS A 120 7.79 3.95 14.48
N LEU A 121 8.01 5.21 14.10
CA LEU A 121 8.41 5.58 12.73
C LEU A 121 9.87 5.23 12.42
N ASP A 122 10.70 5.20 13.45
CA ASP A 122 12.09 4.76 13.44
C ASP A 122 12.25 3.24 13.29
N GLN A 123 11.16 2.48 13.40
CA GLN A 123 11.14 1.02 13.29
C GLN A 123 10.44 0.51 12.03
N ILE A 124 10.14 1.39 11.07
CA ILE A 124 9.57 0.98 9.79
C ILE A 124 10.62 0.18 9.01
N PRO A 125 10.36 -1.10 8.65
CA PRO A 125 11.30 -1.91 7.91
C PRO A 125 11.21 -1.61 6.41
N TYR A 126 11.83 -0.51 5.99
CA TYR A 126 11.76 -0.01 4.61
C TYR A 126 12.25 -1.03 3.58
N ASP A 127 13.30 -1.79 3.88
CA ASP A 127 13.82 -2.87 3.03
C ASP A 127 12.77 -3.96 2.78
N LEU A 128 12.12 -4.44 3.85
CA LEU A 128 11.08 -5.46 3.76
C LEU A 128 9.84 -4.95 3.04
N ILE A 129 9.50 -3.67 3.19
CA ILE A 129 8.40 -3.03 2.44
C ILE A 129 8.74 -3.00 0.95
N GLY A 130 9.97 -2.64 0.58
CA GLY A 130 10.42 -2.71 -0.82
C GLY A 130 10.27 -4.11 -1.41
N GLU A 131 10.77 -5.13 -0.70
CA GLU A 131 10.60 -6.54 -1.11
C GLU A 131 9.14 -6.95 -1.25
N LEU A 132 8.26 -6.47 -0.35
CA LEU A 132 6.84 -6.72 -0.42
C LEU A 132 6.22 -6.11 -1.69
N MET A 133 6.52 -4.84 -1.98
CA MET A 133 5.95 -4.14 -3.14
C MET A 133 6.37 -4.74 -4.48
N ALA A 134 7.57 -5.34 -4.54
CA ALA A 134 8.11 -5.96 -5.75
C ALA A 134 7.48 -7.32 -6.11
N ARG A 135 6.71 -7.94 -5.21
CA ARG A 135 6.27 -9.34 -5.36
C ARG A 135 5.09 -9.58 -6.30
N ILE A 136 4.30 -8.55 -6.60
CA ILE A 136 3.07 -8.69 -7.37
C ILE A 136 3.07 -7.68 -8.50
N THR A 137 3.04 -8.17 -9.74
CA THR A 137 2.86 -7.31 -10.92
C THR A 137 1.39 -6.90 -11.08
N PRO A 138 1.07 -5.85 -11.87
CA PRO A 138 -0.32 -5.51 -12.18
C PRO A 138 -1.10 -6.70 -12.76
N ARG A 139 -0.45 -7.51 -13.61
CA ARG A 139 -1.04 -8.71 -14.22
C ARG A 139 -1.39 -9.76 -13.18
N ASP A 140 -0.46 -10.06 -12.28
CA ASP A 140 -0.69 -11.02 -11.19
C ASP A 140 -1.82 -10.55 -10.28
N TRP A 141 -1.86 -9.24 -10.00
CA TRP A 141 -2.90 -8.65 -9.18
C TRP A 141 -4.28 -8.78 -9.81
N VAL A 142 -4.44 -8.41 -11.09
CA VAL A 142 -5.70 -8.55 -11.82
C VAL A 142 -6.17 -10.01 -11.83
N ALA A 143 -5.28 -10.96 -12.15
CA ALA A 143 -5.63 -12.38 -12.19
C ALA A 143 -6.14 -12.90 -10.83
N ARG A 144 -5.46 -12.53 -9.74
CA ARG A 144 -5.88 -12.89 -8.37
C ARG A 144 -7.21 -12.24 -8.01
N TYR A 145 -7.39 -10.98 -8.39
CA TYR A 145 -8.59 -10.23 -8.10
C TYR A 145 -9.82 -10.84 -8.78
N GLU A 146 -9.73 -11.13 -10.08
CA GLU A 146 -10.82 -11.75 -10.84
C GLU A 146 -11.22 -13.12 -10.27
N ALA A 147 -10.24 -13.95 -9.87
CA ALA A 147 -10.50 -15.26 -9.27
C ALA A 147 -11.25 -15.19 -7.92
N ASN A 148 -11.17 -14.07 -7.21
CA ASN A 148 -11.85 -13.88 -5.93
C ASN A 148 -13.22 -13.20 -6.07
N VAL A 149 -13.42 -12.37 -7.11
CA VAL A 149 -14.65 -11.59 -7.30
C VAL A 149 -15.64 -12.27 -8.25
N LYS A 150 -15.19 -12.86 -9.36
CA LYS A 150 -16.07 -13.43 -10.41
C LYS A 150 -16.52 -14.88 -10.09
N ARG A 151 -16.79 -15.20 -8.81
CA ARG A 151 -17.31 -16.51 -8.40
C ARG A 151 -18.74 -16.75 -8.86
#